data_AF-A0A2D7AUV3-F1
#
_entry.id   AF-A0A2D7AUV3-F1
#
_cell.length_a   1.000
_cell.length_b   1.000
_cell.length_c   1.000
_cell.angle_alpha   90.00
_cell.angle_beta   90.00
_cell.angle_gamma   90.00
#
_symmetry.space_group_name_H-M   'P 1'
#
loop_
_entity.id
_entity.type
_entity.pdbx_description
1 polymer ?
#
loop_
_entity_poly.entity_id
_entity_poly.type
_entity_poly.pdbx_seq_one_letter_code
_entity_poly.pdbx_strand_id
1 'polypeptide(L)'
;MSETGTITPETQIKELTEKLEEETERLLKLYAAYEQQEAELRDTKAEVEVLEKEIVEREIEKESLEALLTEKDARIRDLELKASKSSKQVEHLEPELQKMEEKFSREKDRLGKVFSIAEELDNDLRLAVIELQTRDDWYMEHMSLFEDLNKAIKRRYEMIEAAAEAERQSQHMGRAIAERMDEMVEARAAEMTLEEASDIESTESEETADSANEAESTESEDGEEDEWNWSESVLTGVMEKNGITDRDAFVEFAKSYDMDGNKYLKGSELGAAAVDFAKASQPEEPAAEEPAAEEPAAEESSGDKEPEVVWRTSGDSDGNQ
;
A
#
# COMPACT_ATOMS: atom_id res chain seq x y z
N MET A 1 -107.12 -82.12 75.14
CA MET A 1 -107.59 -81.11 74.17
C MET A 1 -106.53 -81.02 73.10
N SER A 2 -106.51 -81.99 72.17
CA SER A 2 -106.88 -81.76 70.76
C SER A 2 -106.10 -80.56 70.22
N GLU A 3 -104.99 -80.76 69.51
CA GLU A 3 -104.97 -81.35 68.17
C GLU A 3 -103.68 -82.15 67.94
N THR A 4 -103.74 -83.46 68.17
CA THR A 4 -102.95 -84.41 67.37
C THR A 4 -103.61 -84.50 66.00
N GLY A 5 -103.51 -83.41 65.23
CA GLY A 5 -103.77 -83.45 63.81
C GLY A 5 -102.69 -84.30 63.19
N THR A 6 -103.07 -85.36 62.49
CA THR A 6 -102.20 -86.22 61.70
C THR A 6 -101.33 -85.34 60.82
N ILE A 7 -100.09 -85.07 61.24
CA ILE A 7 -99.05 -84.56 60.34
C ILE A 7 -98.78 -85.73 59.42
N THR A 8 -99.54 -85.82 58.33
CA THR A 8 -99.29 -86.81 57.31
C THR A 8 -97.85 -86.61 56.86
N PRO A 9 -97.12 -87.69 56.50
CA PRO A 9 -95.76 -87.54 55.97
C PRO A 9 -95.71 -86.51 54.84
N GLU A 10 -96.81 -86.35 54.10
CA GLU A 10 -97.00 -85.31 53.08
C GLU A 10 -96.90 -83.87 53.61
N THR A 11 -97.39 -83.55 54.81
CA THR A 11 -97.28 -82.21 55.42
C THR A 11 -95.87 -81.91 55.94
N GLN A 12 -95.18 -82.89 56.53
CA GLN A 12 -93.76 -82.78 56.87
C GLN A 12 -92.87 -82.63 55.63
N ILE A 13 -93.17 -83.39 54.59
CA ILE A 13 -92.48 -83.28 53.30
C ILE A 13 -92.68 -81.87 52.74
N LYS A 14 -93.89 -81.30 52.82
CA LYS A 14 -94.18 -79.91 52.38
C LYS A 14 -93.41 -78.85 53.17
N GLU A 15 -93.36 -78.96 54.50
CA GLU A 15 -92.59 -78.02 55.34
C GLU A 15 -91.07 -78.13 55.10
N LEU A 16 -90.57 -79.35 54.85
CA LEU A 16 -89.17 -79.56 54.50
C LEU A 16 -88.85 -79.04 53.10
N THR A 17 -89.78 -79.18 52.13
CA THR A 17 -89.61 -78.59 50.80
C THR A 17 -89.63 -77.08 50.85
N GLU A 18 -90.51 -76.46 51.64
CA GLU A 18 -90.57 -74.99 51.79
C GLU A 18 -89.30 -74.44 52.45
N LYS A 19 -88.78 -75.09 53.49
CA LYS A 19 -87.47 -74.72 54.08
C LYS A 19 -86.32 -74.92 53.11
N LEU A 20 -86.36 -75.98 52.31
CA LEU A 20 -85.35 -76.22 51.29
C LEU A 20 -85.42 -75.12 50.21
N GLU A 21 -86.61 -74.68 49.81
CA GLU A 21 -86.81 -73.54 48.92
C GLU A 21 -86.26 -72.24 49.52
N GLU A 22 -86.60 -71.92 50.77
CA GLU A 22 -86.07 -70.73 51.47
C GLU A 22 -84.54 -70.73 51.57
N GLU A 23 -83.92 -71.86 51.90
CA GLU A 23 -82.46 -71.98 51.96
C GLU A 23 -81.82 -71.88 50.56
N THR A 24 -82.48 -72.42 49.53
CA THR A 24 -82.01 -72.24 48.14
C THR A 24 -82.10 -70.78 47.70
N GLU A 25 -83.15 -70.05 48.08
CA GLU A 25 -83.28 -68.62 47.79
C GLU A 25 -82.23 -67.78 48.53
N ARG A 26 -81.93 -68.11 49.79
CA ARG A 26 -80.87 -67.45 50.57
C ARG A 26 -79.49 -67.71 49.96
N LEU A 27 -79.21 -68.95 49.57
CA LEU A 27 -77.98 -69.30 48.87
C LEU A 27 -77.85 -68.55 47.55
N LEU A 28 -78.90 -68.49 46.73
CA LEU A 28 -78.90 -67.73 45.47
C LEU A 28 -78.58 -66.24 45.69
N LYS A 29 -79.15 -65.62 46.73
CA LYS A 29 -78.86 -64.22 47.08
C LYS A 29 -77.40 -64.04 47.53
N LEU A 30 -76.88 -64.97 48.32
CA LEU A 30 -75.47 -64.97 48.72
C LEU A 30 -74.54 -65.15 47.52
N TYR A 31 -74.85 -66.07 46.61
CA TYR A 31 -74.08 -66.27 45.38
C TYR A 31 -74.08 -65.01 44.51
N ALA A 32 -75.23 -64.36 44.33
CA ALA A 32 -75.29 -63.10 43.59
C ALA A 32 -74.46 -61.98 44.25
N ALA A 33 -74.47 -61.90 45.58
CA ALA A 33 -73.63 -60.94 46.32
C ALA A 33 -72.13 -61.26 46.20
N TYR A 34 -71.74 -62.53 46.25
CA TYR A 34 -70.35 -62.95 46.04
C TYR A 34 -69.90 -62.69 44.60
N GLU A 35 -70.74 -62.95 43.61
CA GLU A 35 -70.42 -62.67 42.21
C GLU A 35 -70.20 -61.17 41.99
N GLN A 36 -71.05 -60.32 42.58
CA GLN A 36 -70.87 -58.88 42.56
C GLN A 36 -69.57 -58.46 43.28
N GLN A 37 -69.30 -59.01 44.47
CA GLN A 37 -68.07 -58.71 45.22
C GLN A 37 -66.82 -59.14 44.44
N GLU A 38 -66.86 -60.28 43.75
CA GLU A 38 -65.75 -60.71 42.91
C GLU A 38 -65.55 -59.78 41.71
N ALA A 39 -66.61 -59.22 41.12
CA ALA A 39 -66.50 -58.23 40.05
C ALA A 39 -65.83 -56.94 40.58
N GLU A 40 -66.30 -56.40 41.71
CA GLU A 40 -65.70 -55.23 42.36
C GLU A 40 -64.23 -55.47 42.76
N LEU A 41 -63.89 -56.66 43.22
CA LEU A 41 -62.51 -57.06 43.51
C LEU A 41 -61.65 -57.15 42.25
N ARG A 42 -62.22 -57.48 41.08
CA ARG A 42 -61.49 -57.47 39.81
C ARG A 42 -61.26 -56.04 39.34
N ASP A 43 -62.27 -55.17 39.44
CA ASP A 43 -62.18 -53.78 39.03
C ASP A 43 -61.16 -53.00 39.88
N THR A 44 -61.21 -53.16 41.20
CA THR A 44 -60.23 -52.54 42.11
C THR A 44 -58.81 -53.07 41.90
N LYS A 45 -58.64 -54.35 41.58
CA LYS A 45 -57.32 -54.88 41.21
C LYS A 45 -56.81 -54.26 39.92
N ALA A 46 -57.66 -54.11 38.90
CA ALA A 46 -57.29 -53.45 37.67
C ALA A 46 -56.92 -51.97 37.91
N GLU A 47 -57.65 -51.27 38.78
CA GLU A 47 -57.32 -49.90 39.20
C GLU A 47 -55.96 -49.84 39.91
N VAL A 48 -55.69 -50.76 40.85
CA VAL A 48 -54.39 -50.85 41.53
C VAL A 48 -53.25 -51.10 40.53
N GLU A 49 -53.43 -52.01 39.57
CA GLU A 49 -52.41 -52.26 38.53
C GLU A 49 -52.13 -51.03 37.65
N VAL A 50 -53.15 -50.21 37.38
CA VAL A 50 -52.97 -48.94 36.64
C VAL A 50 -52.22 -47.92 37.49
N LEU A 51 -52.61 -47.76 38.77
CA LEU A 51 -51.95 -46.84 39.69
C LEU A 51 -50.49 -47.23 39.97
N GLU A 52 -50.18 -48.52 40.08
CA GLU A 52 -48.80 -49.01 40.23
C GLU A 52 -47.93 -48.63 39.03
N LYS A 53 -48.45 -48.77 37.80
CA LYS A 53 -47.73 -48.33 36.59
C LYS A 53 -47.51 -46.82 36.58
N GLU A 54 -48.53 -46.05 36.94
CA GLU A 54 -48.45 -44.60 37.00
C GLU A 54 -47.47 -44.11 38.07
N ILE A 55 -47.36 -44.81 39.21
CA ILE A 55 -46.35 -44.54 40.23
C ILE A 55 -44.95 -44.77 39.68
N VAL A 56 -44.72 -45.89 39.01
CA VAL A 56 -43.41 -46.21 38.40
C VAL A 56 -43.03 -45.16 37.35
N GLU A 57 -43.96 -44.77 36.47
CA GLU A 57 -43.72 -43.70 35.49
C GLU A 57 -43.34 -42.38 36.17
N ARG A 58 -44.06 -41.98 37.22
CA ARG A 58 -43.72 -40.78 38.00
C ARG A 58 -42.39 -40.88 38.73
N GLU A 59 -42.01 -42.05 39.21
CA GLU A 59 -40.71 -42.28 39.83
C GLU A 59 -39.58 -42.11 38.80
N ILE A 60 -39.73 -42.66 37.59
CA ILE A 60 -38.76 -42.48 36.50
C ILE A 60 -38.66 -40.99 36.11
N GLU A 61 -39.79 -40.30 35.97
CA GLU A 61 -39.80 -38.86 35.68
C GLU A 61 -39.08 -38.08 36.77
N LYS A 62 -39.36 -38.39 38.04
CA LYS A 62 -38.71 -37.74 39.17
C LYS A 62 -37.20 -37.98 39.17
N GLU A 63 -36.74 -39.21 38.97
CA GLU A 63 -35.32 -39.53 38.87
C GLU A 63 -34.64 -38.81 37.69
N SER A 64 -35.33 -38.70 36.55
CA SER A 64 -34.82 -37.97 35.38
C SER A 64 -34.67 -36.46 35.66
N LEU A 65 -35.62 -35.87 36.38
CA LEU A 65 -35.58 -34.47 36.79
C LEU A 65 -34.50 -34.21 37.84
N GLU A 66 -34.33 -35.13 38.80
CA GLU A 66 -33.24 -35.07 39.79
C GLU A 66 -31.88 -35.14 39.11
N ALA A 67 -31.70 -36.02 38.11
CA ALA A 67 -30.48 -36.09 37.32
C ALA A 67 -30.18 -34.76 36.61
N LEU A 68 -31.17 -34.16 35.95
CA LEU A 68 -31.03 -32.85 35.29
C LEU A 68 -30.72 -31.72 36.29
N LEU A 69 -31.29 -31.78 37.49
CA LEU A 69 -31.02 -30.79 38.53
C LEU A 69 -29.56 -30.90 39.00
N THR A 70 -29.06 -32.10 39.25
CA THR A 70 -27.66 -32.31 39.64
C THR A 70 -26.66 -31.86 38.56
N GLU A 71 -26.99 -32.08 37.28
CA GLU A 71 -26.19 -31.59 36.16
C GLU A 71 -26.17 -30.06 36.12
N LYS A 72 -27.34 -29.42 36.29
CA LYS A 72 -27.43 -27.95 36.36
C LYS A 72 -26.64 -27.39 37.54
N ASP A 73 -26.69 -28.01 38.71
CA ASP A 73 -25.91 -27.59 39.88
C ASP A 73 -24.41 -27.73 39.64
N ALA A 74 -23.97 -28.79 38.95
CA ALA A 74 -22.57 -28.94 38.55
C ALA A 74 -22.15 -27.83 37.58
N ARG A 75 -22.99 -27.55 36.58
CA ARG A 75 -22.74 -26.49 35.60
C ARG A 75 -22.71 -25.10 36.23
N ILE A 76 -23.58 -24.81 37.19
CA ILE A 76 -23.60 -23.55 37.95
C ILE A 76 -22.28 -23.40 38.72
N ARG A 77 -21.87 -24.44 39.45
CA ARG A 77 -20.58 -24.42 40.18
C ARG A 77 -19.39 -24.18 39.25
N ASP A 78 -19.36 -24.81 38.08
CA ASP A 78 -18.30 -24.57 37.10
C ASP A 78 -18.29 -23.14 36.55
N LEU A 79 -19.46 -22.54 36.33
CA LEU A 79 -19.59 -21.16 35.92
C LEU A 79 -19.16 -20.19 37.03
N GLU A 80 -19.51 -20.45 38.28
CA GLU A 80 -19.05 -19.67 39.44
C GLU A 80 -17.52 -19.74 39.60
N LEU A 81 -16.93 -20.92 39.40
CA LEU A 81 -15.48 -21.08 39.39
C LEU A 81 -14.81 -20.33 38.22
N LYS A 82 -15.41 -20.35 37.03
CA LYS A 82 -14.91 -19.57 35.89
C LYS A 82 -15.03 -18.07 36.14
N ALA A 83 -16.17 -17.61 36.65
CA ALA A 83 -16.41 -16.21 36.98
C ALA A 83 -15.47 -15.70 38.08
N SER A 84 -15.21 -16.49 39.13
CA SER A 84 -14.24 -16.12 40.16
C SER A 84 -12.80 -16.10 39.65
N LYS A 85 -12.43 -17.00 38.74
CA LYS A 85 -11.12 -16.97 38.06
C LYS A 85 -10.98 -15.72 37.18
N SER A 86 -11.97 -15.42 36.35
CA SER A 86 -11.93 -14.22 35.50
C SER A 86 -11.97 -12.93 36.32
N SER A 87 -12.75 -12.88 37.42
CA SER A 87 -12.76 -11.75 38.35
C SER A 87 -11.37 -11.47 38.91
N LYS A 88 -10.65 -12.51 39.38
CA LYS A 88 -9.26 -12.37 39.85
C LYS A 88 -8.29 -11.96 38.75
N GLN A 89 -8.50 -12.44 37.52
CA GLN A 89 -7.70 -11.99 36.38
C GLN A 89 -7.92 -10.50 36.10
N VAL A 90 -9.17 -10.04 36.15
CA VAL A 90 -9.50 -8.61 36.01
C VAL A 90 -8.85 -7.80 37.13
N GLU A 91 -8.94 -8.22 38.38
CA GLU A 91 -8.29 -7.56 39.53
C GLU A 91 -6.77 -7.43 39.35
N HIS A 92 -6.12 -8.39 38.69
CA HIS A 92 -4.68 -8.33 38.44
C HIS A 92 -4.32 -7.47 37.23
N LEU A 93 -5.12 -7.53 36.16
CA LEU A 93 -4.88 -6.79 34.91
C LEU A 93 -5.26 -5.31 35.01
N GLU A 94 -6.24 -4.96 35.84
CA GLU A 94 -6.68 -3.58 36.06
C GLU A 94 -5.55 -2.62 36.49
N PRO A 95 -4.71 -2.93 37.49
CA PRO A 95 -3.59 -2.06 37.85
C PRO A 95 -2.48 -2.05 36.79
N GLU A 96 -2.32 -3.10 36.00
CA GLU A 96 -1.36 -3.11 34.88
C GLU A 96 -1.83 -2.20 33.75
N LEU A 97 -3.12 -2.24 33.44
CA LEU A 97 -3.76 -1.35 32.48
C LEU A 97 -3.60 0.11 32.93
N GLN A 98 -3.92 0.42 34.19
CA GLN A 98 -3.73 1.78 34.74
C GLN A 98 -2.28 2.26 34.62
N LYS A 99 -1.29 1.41 34.94
CA LYS A 99 0.13 1.75 34.75
C LYS A 99 0.49 1.97 33.29
N MET A 100 -0.11 1.23 32.37
CA MET A 100 0.10 1.44 30.94
C MET A 100 -0.55 2.73 30.46
N GLU A 101 -1.76 3.05 30.89
CA GLU A 101 -2.44 4.33 30.62
C GLU A 101 -1.65 5.53 31.17
N GLU A 102 -1.06 5.40 32.36
CA GLU A 102 -0.14 6.40 32.90
C GLU A 102 1.12 6.58 32.03
N LYS A 103 1.68 5.48 31.50
CA LYS A 103 2.83 5.58 30.57
C LYS A 103 2.41 6.24 29.27
N PHE A 104 1.27 5.86 28.71
CA PHE A 104 0.75 6.45 27.47
C PHE A 104 0.43 7.93 27.64
N SER A 105 -0.14 8.37 28.76
CA SER A 105 -0.35 9.79 29.04
C SER A 105 0.97 10.55 29.19
N ARG A 106 1.95 10.00 29.92
CA ARG A 106 3.31 10.60 30.01
C ARG A 106 4.00 10.69 28.65
N GLU A 107 3.88 9.67 27.81
CA GLU A 107 4.44 9.66 26.45
C GLU A 107 3.71 10.65 25.54
N LYS A 108 2.38 10.75 25.64
CA LYS A 108 1.59 11.77 24.95
C LYS A 108 2.02 13.18 25.33
N ASP A 109 2.24 13.44 26.62
CA ASP A 109 2.72 14.75 27.10
C ASP A 109 4.15 15.04 26.62
N ARG A 110 5.04 14.03 26.63
CA ARG A 110 6.41 14.16 26.08
C ARG A 110 6.38 14.46 24.59
N LEU A 111 5.55 13.74 23.84
CA LEU A 111 5.40 13.93 22.41
C LEU A 111 4.81 15.31 22.10
N GLY A 112 3.82 15.76 22.87
CA GLY A 112 3.29 17.12 22.77
C GLY A 112 4.37 18.19 22.96
N LYS A 113 5.26 18.03 23.95
CA LYS A 113 6.41 18.93 24.14
C LYS A 113 7.39 18.90 22.97
N VAL A 114 7.70 17.73 22.43
CA VAL A 114 8.59 17.60 21.26
C VAL A 114 7.96 18.27 20.04
N PHE A 115 6.66 18.12 19.84
CA PHE A 115 5.94 18.83 18.77
C PHE A 115 5.96 20.34 18.97
N SER A 116 5.72 20.86 20.18
CA SER A 116 5.83 22.30 20.44
C SER A 116 7.25 22.82 20.16
N ILE A 117 8.29 22.09 20.57
CA ILE A 117 9.68 22.47 20.26
C ILE A 117 9.94 22.42 18.75
N ALA A 118 9.41 21.41 18.05
CA ALA A 118 9.56 21.30 16.61
C ALA A 118 8.85 22.45 15.87
N GLU A 119 7.66 22.86 16.34
CA GLU A 119 6.94 24.02 15.81
C GLU A 119 7.70 25.32 16.07
N GLU A 120 8.29 25.50 17.25
CA GLU A 120 9.17 26.64 17.55
C GLU A 120 10.39 26.67 16.62
N LEU A 121 11.09 25.54 16.45
CA LEU A 121 12.23 25.43 15.55
C LEU A 121 11.87 25.67 14.07
N ASP A 122 10.69 25.22 13.64
CA ASP A 122 10.20 25.45 12.27
C ASP A 122 9.85 26.93 12.05
N ASN A 123 9.29 27.60 13.06
CA ASN A 123 9.07 29.05 13.01
C ASN A 123 10.39 29.82 12.97
N ASP A 124 11.37 29.45 13.79
CA ASP A 124 12.71 30.05 13.78
C ASP A 124 13.41 29.85 12.43
N LEU A 125 13.30 28.66 11.83
CA LEU A 125 13.85 28.39 10.51
C LEU A 125 13.18 29.25 9.44
N ARG A 126 11.86 29.41 9.46
CA ARG A 126 11.16 30.31 8.53
C ARG A 126 11.63 31.75 8.68
N LEU A 127 11.79 32.23 9.91
CA LEU A 127 12.30 33.58 10.16
C LEU A 127 13.72 33.73 9.62
N ALA A 128 14.61 32.77 9.89
CA ALA A 128 15.98 32.79 9.39
C ALA A 128 16.05 32.77 7.85
N VAL A 129 15.18 32.00 7.18
CA VAL A 129 15.10 31.99 5.71
C VAL A 129 14.65 33.36 5.18
N ILE A 130 13.65 33.98 5.79
CA ILE A 130 13.20 35.33 5.41
C ILE A 130 14.32 36.35 5.63
N GLU A 131 15.02 36.31 6.76
CA GLU A 131 16.16 37.18 7.03
C GLU A 131 17.27 37.01 5.98
N LEU A 132 17.60 35.77 5.61
CA LEU A 132 18.56 35.49 4.54
C LEU A 132 18.10 36.05 3.20
N GLN A 133 16.83 35.87 2.84
CA GLN A 133 16.26 36.45 1.62
C GLN A 133 16.35 37.98 1.63
N THR A 134 15.96 38.64 2.71
CA THR A 134 16.06 40.11 2.81
C THR A 134 17.50 40.60 2.69
N ARG A 135 18.46 39.84 3.24
CA ARG A 135 19.88 40.14 3.10
C ARG A 135 20.34 39.95 1.65
N ASP A 136 19.95 38.86 1.00
CA ASP A 136 20.32 38.55 -0.37
C ASP A 136 19.70 39.56 -1.36
N ASP A 137 18.44 39.96 -1.14
CA ASP A 137 17.78 41.05 -1.87
C ASP A 137 18.56 42.36 -1.72
N TRP A 138 18.95 42.72 -0.50
CA TRP A 138 19.80 43.88 -0.25
C TRP A 138 21.13 43.77 -1.01
N TYR A 139 21.81 42.61 -0.98
CA TYR A 139 23.04 42.40 -1.74
C TYR A 139 22.83 42.56 -3.25
N MET A 140 21.75 42.01 -3.82
CA MET A 140 21.45 42.15 -5.25
C MET A 140 21.20 43.60 -5.64
N GLU A 141 20.41 44.33 -4.85
CA GLU A 141 20.18 45.77 -5.06
C GLU A 141 21.50 46.55 -5.03
N HIS A 142 22.39 46.26 -4.08
CA HIS A 142 23.67 46.96 -3.98
C HIS A 142 24.66 46.57 -5.08
N MET A 143 24.68 45.30 -5.49
CA MET A 143 25.52 44.84 -6.60
C MET A 143 25.06 45.41 -7.94
N SER A 144 23.76 45.63 -8.13
CA SER A 144 23.23 46.28 -9.33
C SER A 144 23.81 47.68 -9.55
N LEU A 145 24.06 48.44 -8.47
CA LEU A 145 24.69 49.77 -8.55
C LEU A 145 26.13 49.68 -9.09
N PHE A 146 26.88 48.65 -8.71
CA PHE A 146 28.24 48.43 -9.22
C PHE A 146 28.24 47.98 -10.68
N GLU A 147 27.29 47.14 -11.07
CA GLU A 147 27.11 46.78 -12.48
C GLU A 147 26.75 48.01 -13.32
N ASP A 148 25.85 48.85 -12.83
CA ASP A 148 25.44 50.07 -13.51
C ASP A 148 26.56 51.10 -13.58
N LEU A 149 27.37 51.23 -12.52
CA LEU A 149 28.60 52.03 -12.54
C LEU A 149 29.58 51.48 -13.58
N ASN A 150 29.78 50.17 -13.64
CA ASN A 150 30.66 49.54 -14.63
C ASN A 150 30.15 49.79 -16.07
N LYS A 151 28.84 49.68 -16.31
CA LYS A 151 28.22 50.04 -17.59
C LYS A 151 28.44 51.53 -17.91
N ALA A 152 28.28 52.43 -16.95
CA ALA A 152 28.50 53.86 -17.14
C ALA A 152 29.97 54.19 -17.45
N ILE A 153 30.91 53.51 -16.78
CA ILE A 153 32.35 53.62 -17.04
C ILE A 153 32.68 53.14 -18.46
N LYS A 154 32.15 51.99 -18.88
CA LYS A 154 32.32 51.48 -20.26
C LYS A 154 31.78 52.46 -21.31
N ARG A 155 30.55 52.94 -21.14
CA ARG A 155 29.97 53.99 -22.02
C ARG A 155 30.84 55.24 -22.07
N ARG A 156 31.44 55.64 -20.94
CA ARG A 156 32.37 56.77 -20.91
C ARG A 156 33.64 56.49 -21.72
N TYR A 157 34.22 55.29 -21.61
CA TYR A 157 35.38 54.92 -22.42
C TYR A 157 35.04 54.90 -23.91
N GLU A 158 33.92 54.31 -24.30
CA GLU A 158 33.43 54.32 -25.68
C GLU A 158 33.26 55.74 -26.23
N MET A 159 32.69 56.66 -25.44
CA MET A 159 32.58 58.07 -25.84
C MET A 159 33.94 58.76 -25.97
N ILE A 160 34.90 58.44 -25.10
CA ILE A 160 36.27 58.99 -25.17
C ILE A 160 37.00 58.45 -26.39
N GLU A 161 36.88 57.16 -26.69
CA GLU A 161 37.44 56.53 -27.87
C GLU A 161 36.83 57.12 -29.14
N ALA A 162 35.50 57.23 -29.21
CA ALA A 162 34.82 57.87 -30.32
C ALA A 162 35.25 59.35 -30.50
N ALA A 163 35.40 60.09 -29.40
CA ALA A 163 35.89 61.47 -29.44
C ALA A 163 37.36 61.54 -29.87
N ALA A 164 38.22 60.62 -29.42
CA ALA A 164 39.62 60.56 -29.80
C ALA A 164 39.80 60.12 -31.26
N GLU A 165 38.97 59.21 -31.76
CA GLU A 165 38.91 58.82 -33.16
C GLU A 165 38.40 59.97 -34.02
N ALA A 166 37.34 60.67 -33.58
CA ALA A 166 36.86 61.88 -34.26
C ALA A 166 37.93 62.99 -34.25
N GLU A 167 38.68 63.18 -33.16
CA GLU A 167 39.80 64.10 -33.11
C GLU A 167 40.89 63.66 -34.08
N ARG A 168 41.29 62.38 -34.08
CA ARG A 168 42.29 61.84 -35.00
C ARG A 168 41.84 62.01 -36.45
N GLN A 169 40.60 61.70 -36.77
CA GLN A 169 39.99 61.92 -38.09
C GLN A 169 39.97 63.40 -38.44
N SER A 170 39.65 64.29 -37.50
CA SER A 170 39.68 65.75 -37.70
C SER A 170 41.10 66.29 -37.90
N GLN A 171 42.10 65.71 -37.21
CA GLN A 171 43.52 66.05 -37.37
C GLN A 171 44.06 65.52 -38.70
N HIS A 172 43.70 64.30 -39.10
CA HIS A 172 44.03 63.76 -40.42
C HIS A 172 43.36 64.57 -41.53
N MET A 173 42.08 64.95 -41.36
CA MET A 173 41.40 65.86 -42.28
C MET A 173 42.04 67.25 -42.29
N GLY A 174 42.46 67.77 -41.13
CA GLY A 174 43.16 69.04 -41.00
C GLY A 174 44.55 69.04 -41.64
N ARG A 175 45.30 67.93 -41.53
CA ARG A 175 46.57 67.72 -42.24
C ARG A 175 46.36 67.62 -43.74
N ALA A 176 45.35 66.88 -44.19
CA ALA A 176 45.00 66.81 -45.61
C ALA A 176 44.60 68.20 -46.18
N ILE A 177 43.90 69.03 -45.39
CA ILE A 177 43.58 70.41 -45.77
C ILE A 177 44.84 71.28 -45.81
N ALA A 178 45.75 71.14 -44.84
CA ALA A 178 47.01 71.86 -44.80
C ALA A 178 47.93 71.49 -45.96
N GLU A 179 48.11 70.19 -46.24
CA GLU A 179 48.86 69.70 -47.40
C GLU A 179 48.27 70.22 -48.71
N ARG A 180 46.94 70.24 -48.86
CA ARG A 180 46.31 70.82 -50.06
C ARG A 180 46.48 72.33 -50.15
N MET A 181 46.55 73.04 -49.02
CA MET A 181 46.83 74.47 -48.99
C MET A 181 48.30 74.74 -49.35
N ASP A 182 49.22 73.96 -48.80
CA ASP A 182 50.65 74.02 -49.09
C ASP A 182 50.90 73.64 -50.55
N GLU A 183 50.25 72.62 -51.10
CA GLU A 183 50.25 72.30 -52.53
C GLU A 183 49.69 73.45 -53.38
N MET A 184 48.65 74.15 -52.93
CA MET A 184 48.12 75.32 -53.66
C MET A 184 49.10 76.52 -53.59
N VAL A 185 49.77 76.70 -52.46
CA VAL A 185 50.81 77.74 -52.26
C VAL A 185 52.06 77.40 -53.07
N GLU A 186 52.48 76.14 -53.10
CA GLU A 186 53.56 75.63 -53.93
C GLU A 186 53.21 75.69 -55.41
N ALA A 187 51.98 75.35 -55.81
CA ALA A 187 51.52 75.53 -57.19
C ALA A 187 51.51 77.01 -57.59
N ARG A 188 51.13 77.92 -56.69
CA ARG A 188 51.19 79.37 -56.92
C ARG A 188 52.62 79.91 -56.93
N ALA A 189 53.51 79.38 -56.10
CA ALA A 189 54.93 79.69 -56.11
C ALA A 189 55.59 79.13 -57.39
N ALA A 190 55.19 77.94 -57.81
CA ALA A 190 55.57 77.32 -59.07
C ALA A 190 55.10 78.17 -60.24
N GLU A 191 53.84 78.64 -60.26
CA GLU A 191 53.34 79.61 -61.26
C GLU A 191 54.19 80.90 -61.27
N MET A 192 54.58 81.43 -60.11
CA MET A 192 55.45 82.61 -60.02
C MET A 192 56.87 82.34 -60.55
N THR A 193 57.41 81.12 -60.37
CA THR A 193 58.69 80.70 -60.95
C THR A 193 58.58 80.25 -62.42
N LEU A 194 57.41 79.81 -62.87
CA LEU A 194 57.12 79.42 -64.24
C LEU A 194 56.88 80.66 -65.11
N GLU A 195 56.37 81.76 -64.56
CA GLU A 195 56.39 83.08 -65.20
C GLU A 195 57.83 83.63 -65.38
N GLU A 196 58.78 83.27 -64.52
CA GLU A 196 60.21 83.62 -64.66
C GLU A 196 61.02 82.60 -65.50
N ALA A 197 60.43 81.46 -65.88
CA ALA A 197 61.08 80.37 -66.61
C ALA A 197 60.31 79.90 -67.86
N SER A 198 59.39 80.71 -68.40
CA SER A 198 58.71 80.48 -69.68
C SER A 198 59.44 81.10 -70.89
N ASP A 199 60.78 81.14 -70.83
CA ASP A 199 61.68 81.24 -71.98
C ASP A 199 62.51 79.94 -72.00
N ILE A 200 62.25 79.07 -72.99
CA ILE A 200 62.87 77.76 -73.32
C ILE A 200 61.98 76.52 -73.08
N GLU A 201 61.12 76.29 -74.09
CA GLU A 201 60.99 75.06 -74.90
C GLU A 201 60.58 73.70 -74.28
N SER A 202 59.27 73.42 -74.40
CA SER A 202 58.59 72.34 -75.15
C SER A 202 58.98 70.83 -75.04
N THR A 203 57.92 70.03 -74.79
CA THR A 203 57.53 68.68 -75.34
C THR A 203 57.51 67.42 -74.44
N GLU A 204 56.27 66.94 -74.16
CA GLU A 204 55.67 65.57 -74.15
C GLU A 204 56.32 64.40 -73.34
N SER A 205 55.65 63.41 -72.71
CA SER A 205 54.25 63.01 -72.38
C SER A 205 54.29 61.76 -71.45
N GLU A 206 53.32 61.62 -70.52
CA GLU A 206 52.50 60.44 -70.08
C GLU A 206 53.09 58.99 -70.00
N GLU A 207 52.73 58.00 -69.16
CA GLU A 207 51.69 57.64 -68.15
C GLU A 207 52.18 56.29 -67.48
N THR A 208 51.83 55.90 -66.23
CA THR A 208 50.82 54.86 -65.81
C THR A 208 51.17 54.41 -64.37
N ALA A 209 50.25 54.40 -63.37
CA ALA A 209 49.30 53.35 -62.93
C ALA A 209 49.98 52.03 -62.43
N ASP A 210 49.62 51.29 -61.37
CA ASP A 210 48.44 51.22 -60.50
C ASP A 210 48.72 50.33 -59.25
N SER A 211 47.82 50.45 -58.28
CA SER A 211 47.40 49.65 -57.11
C SER A 211 47.76 48.14 -57.00
N ALA A 212 47.83 47.62 -55.75
CA ALA A 212 46.87 46.62 -55.24
C ALA A 212 47.26 45.99 -53.87
N ASN A 213 46.20 45.81 -53.07
CA ASN A 213 46.04 45.08 -51.83
C ASN A 213 45.37 43.71 -52.13
N GLU A 214 45.65 42.64 -51.39
CA GLU A 214 44.74 41.49 -51.12
C GLU A 214 45.39 40.49 -50.14
N ALA A 215 44.71 40.12 -49.04
CA ALA A 215 43.93 38.88 -48.82
C ALA A 215 44.84 37.66 -48.48
N GLU A 216 44.50 36.64 -47.68
CA GLU A 216 43.27 36.06 -47.10
C GLU A 216 43.77 35.03 -46.03
N SER A 217 43.12 34.89 -44.87
CA SER A 217 42.20 33.79 -44.46
C SER A 217 42.77 32.37 -44.36
N THR A 218 42.49 31.68 -43.25
CA THR A 218 42.07 30.26 -43.24
C THR A 218 41.61 29.80 -41.84
N GLU A 219 40.32 29.46 -41.75
CA GLU A 219 39.74 28.48 -40.80
C GLU A 219 39.75 27.09 -41.45
N SER A 220 39.64 26.02 -40.64
CA SER A 220 39.00 24.78 -41.06
C SER A 220 38.47 23.93 -39.89
N GLU A 221 37.27 23.40 -40.12
CA GLU A 221 36.37 22.52 -39.35
C GLU A 221 36.66 21.00 -39.55
N ASP A 222 36.33 20.22 -38.50
CA ASP A 222 35.41 19.05 -38.41
C ASP A 222 35.60 17.71 -39.19
N GLY A 223 35.15 16.63 -38.53
CA GLY A 223 34.86 15.30 -39.12
C GLY A 223 34.89 14.11 -38.14
N GLU A 224 33.72 13.60 -37.70
CA GLU A 224 33.35 12.17 -37.56
C GLU A 224 31.90 12.01 -37.00
N GLU A 225 30.94 11.59 -37.84
CA GLU A 225 29.48 11.49 -37.53
C GLU A 225 28.96 10.05 -37.33
N ASP A 226 29.68 9.13 -36.66
CA ASP A 226 29.11 7.82 -36.28
C ASP A 226 29.71 7.21 -35.00
N GLU A 227 30.22 8.05 -34.10
CA GLU A 227 30.80 7.58 -32.84
C GLU A 227 29.73 7.50 -31.73
N TRP A 228 29.47 6.27 -31.27
CA TRP A 228 28.65 6.01 -30.09
C TRP A 228 29.33 6.62 -28.87
N ASN A 229 28.61 7.40 -28.08
CA ASN A 229 29.17 8.09 -26.92
C ASN A 229 28.72 7.42 -25.62
N TRP A 230 29.59 7.35 -24.62
CA TRP A 230 29.24 6.90 -23.27
C TRP A 230 30.17 7.54 -22.24
N SER A 231 29.76 7.52 -20.97
CA SER A 231 30.63 7.95 -19.89
C SER A 231 31.55 6.81 -19.44
N GLU A 232 32.84 6.97 -19.69
CA GLU A 232 33.87 5.95 -19.42
C GLU A 232 33.91 5.51 -17.96
N SER A 233 33.71 6.45 -17.02
CA SER A 233 33.62 6.17 -15.59
C SER A 233 32.41 5.31 -15.21
N VAL A 234 31.32 5.41 -15.97
CA VAL A 234 30.10 4.65 -15.71
C VAL A 234 30.19 3.27 -16.34
N LEU A 235 30.75 3.17 -17.55
CA LEU A 235 31.02 1.90 -18.20
C LEU A 235 31.92 1.01 -17.34
N THR A 236 33.07 1.55 -16.91
CA THR A 236 34.02 0.84 -16.02
C THR A 236 33.37 0.44 -14.69
N GLY A 237 32.66 1.36 -14.03
CA GLY A 237 31.97 1.05 -12.77
C GLY A 237 30.89 -0.03 -12.88
N VAL A 238 30.16 -0.08 -14.01
CA VAL A 238 29.16 -1.12 -14.28
C VAL A 238 29.81 -2.46 -14.61
N MET A 239 30.91 -2.47 -15.37
CA MET A 239 31.67 -3.68 -15.67
C MET A 239 32.30 -4.29 -14.42
N GLU A 240 32.91 -3.48 -13.55
CA GLU A 240 33.50 -3.93 -12.28
C GLU A 240 32.44 -4.51 -11.33
N LYS A 241 31.28 -3.86 -11.24
CA LYS A 241 30.18 -4.31 -10.37
C LYS A 241 29.59 -5.65 -10.81
N ASN A 242 29.57 -5.93 -12.12
CA ASN A 242 28.97 -7.13 -12.68
C ASN A 242 30.01 -8.17 -13.15
N GLY A 243 31.30 -7.95 -12.90
CA GLY A 243 32.38 -8.89 -13.21
C GLY A 243 32.60 -9.14 -14.70
N ILE A 244 32.28 -8.16 -15.55
CA ILE A 244 32.37 -8.28 -17.01
C ILE A 244 33.83 -8.00 -17.44
N THR A 245 34.48 -8.99 -18.06
CA THR A 245 35.87 -8.88 -18.50
C THR A 245 36.02 -8.45 -19.96
N ASP A 246 35.00 -8.70 -20.79
CA ASP A 246 35.02 -8.34 -22.22
C ASP A 246 34.30 -7.01 -22.44
N ARG A 247 35.09 -5.96 -22.60
CA ARG A 247 34.62 -4.58 -22.78
C ARG A 247 33.90 -4.40 -24.11
N ASP A 248 34.50 -4.89 -25.19
CA ASP A 248 34.04 -4.57 -26.53
C ASP A 248 32.78 -5.37 -26.85
N ALA A 249 32.72 -6.64 -26.43
CA ALA A 249 31.49 -7.44 -26.53
C ALA A 249 30.35 -6.85 -25.70
N PHE A 250 30.66 -6.28 -24.53
CA PHE A 250 29.65 -5.63 -23.68
C PHE A 250 29.13 -4.32 -24.29
N VAL A 251 30.00 -3.49 -24.88
CA VAL A 251 29.59 -2.25 -25.55
C VAL A 251 28.72 -2.56 -26.78
N GLU A 252 29.04 -3.58 -27.56
CA GLU A 252 28.18 -4.03 -28.67
C GLU A 252 26.80 -4.51 -28.19
N PHE A 253 26.75 -5.28 -27.11
CA PHE A 253 25.49 -5.72 -26.50
C PHE A 253 24.66 -4.53 -25.99
N ALA A 254 25.32 -3.55 -25.35
CA ALA A 254 24.69 -2.36 -24.80
C ALA A 254 24.10 -1.42 -25.87
N LYS A 255 24.61 -1.41 -27.10
CA LYS A 255 24.03 -0.62 -28.22
C LYS A 255 22.55 -0.96 -28.49
N SER A 256 22.12 -2.18 -28.16
CA SER A 256 20.71 -2.60 -28.31
C SER A 256 19.79 -2.11 -27.18
N TYR A 257 20.35 -1.55 -26.12
CA TYR A 257 19.63 -1.05 -24.95
C TYR A 257 19.48 0.49 -24.95
N ASP A 258 19.86 1.17 -26.04
CA ASP A 258 19.56 2.59 -26.27
C ASP A 258 18.06 2.76 -26.54
N MET A 259 17.31 3.12 -25.49
CA MET A 259 15.86 3.23 -25.55
C MET A 259 15.41 4.61 -26.04
N ASP A 260 16.27 5.62 -25.96
CA ASP A 260 15.95 6.99 -26.37
C ASP A 260 16.53 7.38 -27.74
N GLY A 261 17.35 6.50 -28.35
CA GLY A 261 17.81 6.58 -29.73
C GLY A 261 18.81 7.71 -29.98
N ASN A 262 19.43 8.24 -28.92
CA ASN A 262 20.35 9.37 -28.99
C ASN A 262 21.81 8.96 -29.20
N LYS A 263 22.09 7.67 -29.43
CA LYS A 263 23.44 7.11 -29.58
C LYS A 263 24.35 7.37 -28.36
N TYR A 264 23.76 7.65 -27.19
CA TYR A 264 24.47 7.86 -25.93
C TYR A 264 23.98 6.89 -24.85
N LEU A 265 24.86 5.98 -24.41
CA LEU A 265 24.51 4.96 -23.44
C LEU A 265 24.53 5.53 -22.01
N LYS A 266 23.36 5.63 -21.37
CA LYS A 266 23.25 6.08 -19.97
C LYS A 266 23.59 4.97 -18.99
N GLY A 267 23.97 5.35 -17.76
CA GLY A 267 24.31 4.40 -16.71
C GLY A 267 23.18 3.43 -16.32
N SER A 268 21.92 3.84 -16.48
CA SER A 268 20.76 2.95 -16.28
C SER A 268 20.66 1.88 -17.37
N GLU A 269 20.97 2.23 -18.62
CA GLU A 269 20.92 1.33 -19.78
C GLU A 269 22.11 0.37 -19.78
N LEU A 270 23.31 0.89 -19.50
CA LEU A 270 24.51 0.07 -19.24
C LEU A 270 24.29 -0.89 -18.06
N GLY A 271 23.63 -0.42 -16.99
CA GLY A 271 23.31 -1.26 -15.83
C GLY A 271 22.34 -2.40 -16.16
N ALA A 272 21.30 -2.14 -16.96
CA ALA A 272 20.37 -3.17 -17.41
C ALA A 272 21.05 -4.17 -18.36
N ALA A 273 21.79 -3.65 -19.35
CA ALA A 273 22.57 -4.46 -20.29
C ALA A 273 23.57 -5.35 -19.56
N ALA A 274 24.23 -4.86 -18.50
CA ALA A 274 25.23 -5.63 -17.77
C ALA A 274 24.63 -6.80 -16.98
N VAL A 275 23.43 -6.64 -16.43
CA VAL A 275 22.73 -7.72 -15.72
C VAL A 275 22.35 -8.84 -16.68
N ASP A 276 21.88 -8.48 -17.88
CA ASP A 276 21.49 -9.47 -18.89
C ASP A 276 22.71 -10.11 -19.56
N PHE A 277 23.79 -9.35 -19.78
CA PHE A 277 25.07 -9.85 -20.29
C PHE A 277 25.75 -10.81 -19.29
N ALA A 278 25.69 -10.50 -17.99
CA ALA A 278 26.22 -11.38 -16.94
C ALA A 278 25.43 -12.70 -16.82
N LYS A 279 24.10 -12.67 -17.05
CA LYS A 279 23.29 -13.90 -17.13
C LYS A 279 23.61 -14.72 -18.38
N ALA A 280 23.85 -14.05 -19.52
CA ALA A 280 24.19 -14.71 -20.78
C ALA A 280 25.62 -15.29 -20.79
N SER A 281 26.54 -14.74 -19.97
CA SER A 281 27.94 -15.16 -19.89
C SER A 281 28.23 -16.27 -18.88
N GLN A 282 27.21 -16.76 -18.15
CA GLN A 282 27.35 -17.99 -17.35
C GLN A 282 27.35 -19.21 -18.28
N PRO A 283 28.39 -20.06 -18.27
CA PRO A 283 28.38 -21.30 -19.02
C PRO A 283 27.37 -22.28 -18.41
N GLU A 284 26.44 -22.78 -19.22
CA GLU A 284 25.74 -24.03 -18.93
C GLU A 284 26.77 -25.18 -18.85
N GLU A 285 26.74 -25.92 -17.74
CA GLU A 285 27.17 -27.31 -17.67
C GLU A 285 26.08 -28.17 -16.98
N PRO A 286 26.00 -29.48 -17.31
CA PRO A 286 24.73 -30.16 -17.59
C PRO A 286 24.43 -31.39 -16.69
N ALA A 287 23.32 -32.08 -17.00
CA ALA A 287 22.81 -33.37 -16.47
C ALA A 287 22.01 -33.27 -15.15
N ALA A 288 20.87 -33.91 -14.94
CA ALA A 288 19.99 -34.89 -15.61
C ALA A 288 18.67 -34.81 -14.78
N GLU A 289 17.47 -35.22 -15.16
CA GLU A 289 16.94 -36.21 -16.10
C GLU A 289 15.42 -35.93 -16.11
N GLU A 290 14.79 -35.86 -17.27
CA GLU A 290 13.41 -36.30 -17.42
C GLU A 290 13.45 -37.83 -17.62
N PRO A 291 12.48 -38.63 -17.16
CA PRO A 291 11.26 -38.72 -17.96
C PRO A 291 9.94 -39.11 -17.27
N ALA A 292 8.88 -38.66 -17.94
CA ALA A 292 7.68 -39.40 -18.34
C ALA A 292 6.64 -39.89 -17.29
N ALA A 293 5.39 -39.68 -17.73
CA ALA A 293 4.13 -40.05 -17.12
C ALA A 293 3.86 -41.57 -17.05
N GLU A 294 3.10 -41.99 -16.03
CA GLU A 294 2.02 -42.99 -16.13
C GLU A 294 1.10 -42.88 -14.88
N GLU A 295 -0.22 -42.81 -15.09
CA GLU A 295 -1.28 -43.12 -14.10
C GLU A 295 -1.24 -44.63 -13.72
N PRO A 296 -1.78 -45.15 -12.57
CA PRO A 296 -3.15 -44.85 -12.08
C PRO A 296 -3.46 -45.02 -10.56
N ALA A 297 -4.73 -44.72 -10.23
CA ALA A 297 -5.61 -45.39 -9.24
C ALA A 297 -5.41 -45.24 -7.71
N ALA A 298 -6.40 -44.54 -7.12
CA ALA A 298 -7.31 -44.96 -6.04
C ALA A 298 -6.82 -45.37 -4.62
N GLU A 299 -7.61 -44.86 -3.66
CA GLU A 299 -7.84 -45.25 -2.26
C GLU A 299 -7.09 -44.52 -1.12
N GLU A 300 -7.88 -43.67 -0.45
CA GLU A 300 -8.06 -43.42 1.00
C GLU A 300 -6.87 -43.15 1.92
N SER A 301 -6.91 -41.99 2.60
CA SER A 301 -6.87 -41.90 4.07
C SER A 301 -7.07 -40.46 4.58
N SER A 302 -8.22 -40.24 5.21
CA SER A 302 -8.57 -39.39 6.37
C SER A 302 -7.89 -38.03 6.67
N GLY A 303 -8.76 -37.03 6.93
CA GLY A 303 -8.65 -35.98 7.96
C GLY A 303 -7.64 -34.85 7.69
N ASP A 304 -7.92 -33.56 7.85
CA ASP A 304 -8.87 -32.82 8.67
C ASP A 304 -9.00 -31.43 8.02
N LYS A 305 -10.21 -30.97 7.72
CA LYS A 305 -10.46 -29.56 7.34
C LYS A 305 -11.51 -28.99 8.28
N GLU A 306 -11.09 -27.94 8.98
CA GLU A 306 -11.85 -27.19 9.97
C GLU A 306 -13.22 -26.73 9.45
N PRO A 307 -14.29 -26.77 10.27
CA PRO A 307 -15.61 -26.37 9.80
C PRO A 307 -15.81 -24.84 9.84
N GLU A 308 -16.11 -24.26 8.67
CA GLU A 308 -16.65 -22.91 8.53
C GLU A 308 -18.06 -22.82 9.14
N VAL A 309 -18.24 -21.84 10.04
CA VAL A 309 -19.51 -21.54 10.72
C VAL A 309 -20.40 -20.72 9.79
N VAL A 310 -21.43 -21.35 9.22
CA VAL A 310 -22.49 -20.66 8.47
C VAL A 310 -23.66 -20.34 9.39
N TRP A 311 -23.89 -19.05 9.64
CA TRP A 311 -25.02 -18.52 10.38
C TRP A 311 -26.31 -18.72 9.57
N ARG A 312 -27.21 -19.60 10.03
CA ARG A 312 -28.59 -19.68 9.52
C ARG A 312 -29.43 -18.56 10.12
N THR A 313 -29.80 -17.59 9.31
CA THR A 313 -30.88 -16.65 9.57
C THR A 313 -32.22 -17.38 9.40
N SER A 314 -32.88 -17.69 10.51
CA SER A 314 -34.28 -18.10 10.52
C SER A 314 -35.16 -16.86 10.32
N GLY A 315 -35.84 -16.79 9.18
CA GLY A 315 -36.84 -15.75 8.91
C GLY A 315 -37.49 -15.97 7.54
N ASP A 316 -38.78 -16.28 7.59
CA ASP A 316 -39.76 -16.17 6.50
C ASP A 316 -39.72 -17.15 5.31
N SER A 317 -40.70 -18.07 5.32
CA SER A 317 -41.30 -18.65 4.12
C SER A 317 -42.70 -19.16 4.47
N ASP A 318 -43.68 -18.35 4.08
CA ASP A 318 -45.12 -18.63 4.02
C ASP A 318 -45.48 -19.90 3.23
N GLY A 319 -46.69 -20.41 3.48
CA GLY A 319 -47.48 -21.24 2.55
C GLY A 319 -48.01 -22.54 3.18
N ASN A 320 -49.26 -22.59 3.65
CA ASN A 320 -50.47 -22.87 2.85
C ASN A 320 -50.44 -24.24 2.15
N GLN A 321 -50.88 -25.29 2.86
CA GLN A 321 -51.89 -26.27 2.44
C GLN A 321 -52.18 -27.25 3.58
#